data_AF-A0A6G1R4P3-F1
#
_entry.id   AF-A0A6G1R4P3-F1
#
_cell.length_a   1.000
_cell.length_b   1.000
_cell.length_c   1.000
_cell.angle_alpha   90.00
_cell.angle_beta   90.00
_cell.angle_gamma   90.00
#
_symmetry.space_group_name_H-M   'P 1'
#
loop_
_entity.id
_entity.type
_entity.pdbx_description
1 polymer ?
#
loop_
_entity_poly.entity_id
_entity_poly.type
_entity_poly.pdbx_seq_one_letter_code
_entity_poly.pdbx_strand_id
1 'polypeptide(L)'
;NVIIFEGIMAFADKELLKLLDLKIFVDTDSDIRLVRRLRRDISERGRDIEGVIKQYNKFVKPAFDQYIQPTMRLADIVVPRGSGNTVAIDLIVQHVHSQLEEGRPGLCPPVPPPSSDAQCAEEHPSGEGHAHHHQKQGD
;
A
#
# COMPACT_ATOMS: atom_id res chain seq x y z
N ASN A 1 0.66 -20.28 18.14
CA ASN A 1 -0.07 -19.03 18.47
C ASN A 1 0.10 -18.04 17.34
N VAL A 2 -0.94 -17.27 17.03
CA VAL A 2 -0.92 -16.22 16.00
C VAL A 2 -1.18 -14.88 16.68
N ILE A 3 -0.43 -13.85 16.30
CA ILE A 3 -0.63 -12.48 16.77
C ILE A 3 -0.99 -11.64 15.55
N ILE A 4 -2.12 -10.94 15.62
CA ILE A 4 -2.55 -9.99 14.60
C ILE A 4 -2.29 -8.59 15.13
N PHE A 5 -1.42 -7.85 14.45
CA PHE A 5 -1.18 -6.45 14.71
C PHE A 5 -1.88 -5.62 13.63
N GLU A 6 -2.86 -4.80 14.03
CA GLU A 6 -3.64 -3.97 13.11
C GLU A 6 -3.53 -2.47 13.44
N GLY A 7 -3.60 -1.64 12.40
CA GLY A 7 -3.63 -0.20 12.55
C GLY A 7 -3.32 0.54 11.24
N ILE A 8 -3.81 1.78 11.14
CA ILE A 8 -3.61 2.61 9.94
C ILE A 8 -2.15 2.99 9.69
N MET A 9 -1.28 2.89 10.70
CA MET A 9 0.16 3.15 10.61
C MET A 9 0.98 1.91 10.94
N ALA A 10 0.44 0.70 10.76
CA ALA A 10 1.13 -0.51 11.16
C ALA A 10 2.48 -0.73 10.45
N PHE A 11 2.67 -0.08 9.30
CA PHE A 11 3.91 -0.14 8.53
C PHE A 11 4.82 1.09 8.70
N ALA A 12 4.54 1.97 9.67
CA ALA A 12 5.32 3.19 9.88
C ALA A 12 6.67 2.93 10.57
N ASP A 13 6.73 1.94 11.46
CA ASP A 13 7.92 1.61 12.24
C ASP A 13 8.73 0.49 11.56
N LYS A 14 9.99 0.79 11.23
CA LYS A 14 10.88 -0.16 10.55
C LYS A 14 11.30 -1.33 11.44
N GLU A 15 11.42 -1.14 12.74
CA GLU A 15 11.75 -2.23 13.67
C GLU A 15 10.55 -3.17 13.83
N LEU A 16 9.34 -2.62 13.89
CA LEU A 16 8.13 -3.44 13.87
C LEU A 16 8.03 -4.29 12.59
N LEU A 17 8.30 -3.70 11.42
CA LEU A 17 8.26 -4.43 10.14
C LEU A 17 9.19 -5.65 10.11
N LYS A 18 10.32 -5.61 10.83
CA LYS A 18 11.25 -6.75 10.93
C LYS A 18 10.71 -7.91 11.78
N LEU A 19 9.71 -7.65 12.63
CA LEU A 19 9.09 -8.64 13.49
C LEU A 19 7.88 -9.32 12.82
N LEU A 20 7.35 -8.75 11.73
CA LEU A 20 6.15 -9.26 11.07
C LEU A 20 6.50 -10.35 10.05
N ASP A 21 5.95 -11.55 10.26
CA ASP A 21 6.08 -12.66 9.30
C ASP A 21 5.25 -12.46 8.02
N LEU A 22 4.13 -11.73 8.11
CA LEU A 22 3.22 -11.47 6.99
C LEU A 22 2.65 -10.05 7.10
N LYS A 23 2.83 -9.26 6.04
CA LYS A 23 2.39 -7.86 5.95
C LYS A 23 1.26 -7.73 4.95
N ILE A 24 0.06 -7.44 5.43
CA ILE A 24 -1.14 -7.29 4.60
C ILE A 24 -1.59 -5.83 4.60
N PHE A 25 -1.80 -5.26 3.41
CA PHE A 25 -2.45 -3.97 3.24
C PHE A 25 -3.84 -4.15 2.67
N VAL A 26 -4.87 -3.68 3.38
CA VAL A 26 -6.25 -3.73 2.89
C VAL A 26 -6.54 -2.47 2.09
N ASP A 27 -6.67 -2.63 0.78
CA ASP A 27 -6.95 -1.52 -0.13
C ASP A 27 -8.44 -1.42 -0.45
N THR A 28 -8.96 -0.21 -0.36
CA THR A 28 -10.37 0.11 -0.58
C THR A 28 -10.49 1.57 -0.95
N ASP A 29 -11.33 1.86 -1.94
CA ASP A 29 -11.55 3.21 -2.44
C ASP A 29 -11.92 4.20 -1.32
N SER A 30 -11.43 5.43 -1.48
CA SER A 30 -11.52 6.47 -0.46
C SER A 30 -12.96 6.87 -0.14
N ASP A 31 -13.84 6.85 -1.14
CA ASP A 31 -15.28 7.11 -1.01
C ASP A 31 -15.99 5.99 -0.23
N ILE A 32 -15.72 4.72 -0.53
CA ILE A 32 -16.24 3.57 0.22
C ILE A 32 -15.80 3.65 1.68
N ARG A 33 -14.51 3.95 1.94
CA ARG A 33 -13.98 4.13 3.30
C ARG A 33 -14.63 5.31 4.01
N LEU A 34 -14.85 6.44 3.32
CA LEU A 34 -15.51 7.61 3.87
C LEU A 34 -16.97 7.30 4.24
N VAL A 35 -17.73 6.62 3.38
CA VAL A 35 -19.11 6.23 3.65
C VAL A 35 -19.19 5.31 4.87
N ARG A 36 -18.30 4.30 4.96
CA ARG A 36 -18.21 3.42 6.14
C ARG A 36 -17.88 4.21 7.40
N ARG A 37 -16.92 5.15 7.30
CA ARG A 37 -16.54 6.01 8.42
C ARG A 37 -17.69 6.92 8.86
N LEU A 38 -18.40 7.55 7.94
CA LEU A 38 -19.54 8.41 8.24
C LEU A 38 -20.62 7.65 9.00
N ARG A 39 -21.02 6.47 8.48
CA ARG A 39 -21.98 5.60 9.14
C ARG A 39 -21.54 5.30 10.58
N ARG A 40 -20.34 4.76 10.74
CA ARG A 40 -19.78 4.39 12.05
C ARG A 40 -19.67 5.57 13.02
N ASP A 41 -19.09 6.68 12.58
CA ASP A 41 -18.84 7.84 13.44
C ASP A 41 -20.16 8.53 13.87
N ILE A 42 -21.20 8.48 13.04
CA ILE A 42 -22.54 9.00 13.39
C ILE A 42 -23.28 8.00 14.29
N SER A 43 -23.43 6.75 13.87
CA SER A 43 -24.30 5.77 14.56
C SER A 43 -23.73 5.24 15.86
N GLU A 44 -22.41 5.05 15.93
CA GLU A 44 -21.76 4.42 17.10
C GLU A 44 -21.06 5.42 18.01
N ARG A 45 -20.71 6.61 17.49
CA ARG A 45 -19.94 7.63 18.24
C ARG A 45 -20.69 8.96 18.43
N GLY A 46 -21.92 9.06 17.91
CA GLY A 46 -22.79 10.23 18.09
C GLY A 46 -22.23 11.53 17.49
N ARG A 47 -21.40 11.43 16.44
CA ARG A 47 -20.80 12.62 15.81
C ARG A 47 -21.74 13.26 14.81
N ASP A 48 -21.63 14.57 14.67
CA ASP A 48 -22.27 15.33 13.61
C ASP A 48 -21.57 15.11 12.24
N ILE A 49 -22.37 15.09 11.17
CA ILE A 49 -21.91 14.83 9.81
C ILE A 49 -20.92 15.90 9.31
N GLU A 50 -21.18 17.18 9.56
CA GLU A 50 -20.28 18.26 9.14
C GLU A 50 -18.95 18.16 9.88
N GLY A 51 -19.00 17.83 11.17
CA GLY A 51 -17.81 17.57 11.99
C GLY A 51 -16.94 16.44 11.42
N VAL A 52 -17.54 15.33 11.03
CA VAL A 52 -16.81 14.18 10.44
C VAL A 52 -16.20 14.55 9.09
N ILE A 53 -16.94 15.23 8.21
CA ILE A 53 -16.45 15.67 6.90
C ILE A 53 -15.30 16.67 7.06
N LYS A 54 -15.45 17.65 7.94
CA LYS A 54 -14.40 18.64 8.25
C LYS A 54 -13.13 17.97 8.76
N GLN A 55 -13.24 17.01 9.67
CA GLN A 55 -12.08 16.26 10.16
C GLN A 55 -11.46 15.39 9.05
N TYR A 56 -12.29 14.77 8.19
CA TYR A 56 -11.81 13.96 7.09
C TYR A 56 -10.95 14.77 6.12
N ASN A 57 -11.47 15.89 5.64
CA ASN A 57 -10.77 16.75 4.68
C ASN A 57 -9.54 17.41 5.30
N LYS A 58 -9.63 17.87 6.55
CA LYS A 58 -8.53 18.60 7.20
C LYS A 58 -7.36 17.70 7.60
N PHE A 59 -7.64 16.46 8.03
CA PHE A 59 -6.63 15.62 8.65
C PHE A 59 -6.54 14.22 8.06
N VAL A 60 -7.67 13.50 7.93
CA VAL A 60 -7.61 12.06 7.64
C VAL A 60 -7.20 11.79 6.20
N LYS A 61 -7.76 12.50 5.22
CA LYS A 61 -7.38 12.32 3.81
C LYS A 61 -5.93 12.75 3.55
N PRO A 62 -5.48 13.95 3.96
CA PRO A 62 -4.08 14.34 3.80
C PRO A 62 -3.10 13.36 4.47
N ALA A 63 -3.39 12.92 5.69
CA ALA A 63 -2.54 11.95 6.38
C ALA A 63 -2.51 10.59 5.68
N PHE A 64 -3.65 10.16 5.12
CA PHE A 64 -3.71 8.93 4.34
C PHE A 64 -2.84 9.02 3.09
N ASP A 65 -3.06 10.05 2.27
CA ASP A 65 -2.36 10.23 1.00
C ASP A 65 -0.84 10.40 1.22
N GLN A 66 -0.44 11.13 2.25
CA GLN A 66 0.96 11.46 2.50
C GLN A 66 1.74 10.37 3.25
N TYR A 67 1.12 9.69 4.21
CA TYR A 67 1.84 8.82 5.15
C TYR A 67 1.40 7.36 5.13
N ILE A 68 0.15 7.07 4.79
CA ILE A 68 -0.41 5.71 4.91
C ILE A 68 -0.36 4.98 3.56
N GLN A 69 -0.93 5.57 2.52
CA GLN A 69 -0.98 4.97 1.19
C GLN A 69 0.41 4.60 0.64
N PRO A 70 1.48 5.41 0.80
CA PRO A 70 2.80 5.04 0.31
C PRO A 70 3.38 3.79 0.99
N THR A 71 2.91 3.43 2.19
CA THR A 71 3.36 2.21 2.89
C THR A 71 2.81 0.93 2.27
N MET A 72 1.80 1.01 1.39
CA MET A 72 1.27 -0.15 0.66
C MET A 72 2.37 -0.93 -0.09
N ARG A 73 3.42 -0.25 -0.56
CA ARG A 73 4.58 -0.88 -1.22
C ARG A 73 5.39 -1.82 -0.31
N LEU A 74 5.20 -1.74 1.00
CA LEU A 74 5.86 -2.58 2.00
C LEU A 74 5.06 -3.86 2.32
N ALA A 75 3.86 -3.98 1.77
CA ALA A 75 3.01 -5.15 1.96
C ALA A 75 3.52 -6.34 1.14
N ASP A 76 3.42 -7.54 1.70
CA ASP A 76 3.60 -8.77 0.95
C ASP A 76 2.33 -9.08 0.13
N ILE A 77 1.16 -8.71 0.67
CA ILE A 77 -0.14 -8.92 0.04
C ILE A 77 -0.99 -7.65 0.14
N VAL A 78 -1.59 -7.24 -0.99
CA VAL A 78 -2.63 -6.20 -1.02
C VAL A 78 -3.98 -6.85 -1.23
N VAL A 79 -4.91 -6.66 -0.29
CA VAL A 79 -6.26 -7.24 -0.34
C VAL A 79 -7.27 -6.17 -0.76
N PRO A 80 -7.81 -6.22 -1.99
CA PRO A 80 -8.87 -5.30 -2.40
C PRO A 80 -10.19 -5.66 -1.73
N ARG A 81 -11.07 -4.66 -1.55
CA ARG A 81 -12.46 -4.80 -1.02
C ARG A 81 -12.56 -5.26 0.45
N GLY A 82 -11.44 -5.47 1.13
CA GLY A 82 -11.38 -5.85 2.54
C GLY A 82 -12.24 -7.07 2.87
N SER A 83 -13.11 -6.94 3.88
CA SER A 83 -13.96 -8.04 4.38
C SER A 83 -14.91 -8.65 3.35
N GLY A 84 -15.16 -7.98 2.22
CA GLY A 84 -15.97 -8.54 1.14
C GLY A 84 -15.22 -9.53 0.25
N ASN A 85 -13.91 -9.69 0.42
CA ASN A 85 -13.07 -10.58 -0.39
C ASN A 85 -12.81 -11.88 0.36
N THR A 86 -13.82 -12.74 0.44
CA THR A 86 -13.75 -14.04 1.14
C THR A 86 -12.63 -14.93 0.58
N VAL A 87 -12.42 -14.91 -0.73
CA VAL A 87 -11.33 -15.68 -1.38
C VAL A 87 -9.97 -15.28 -0.83
N ALA A 88 -9.67 -13.98 -0.69
CA ALA A 88 -8.40 -13.54 -0.12
C ALA A 88 -8.27 -13.91 1.37
N ILE A 89 -9.37 -13.82 2.12
CA ILE A 89 -9.40 -14.22 3.54
C ILE A 89 -9.10 -15.71 3.67
N ASP A 90 -9.75 -16.56 2.88
CA ASP A 90 -9.57 -18.01 2.91
C ASP A 90 -8.12 -18.40 2.59
N LEU A 91 -7.50 -17.74 1.59
CA LEU A 91 -6.09 -17.96 1.25
C LEU A 91 -5.15 -17.55 2.38
N ILE A 92 -5.40 -16.42 3.05
CA ILE A 92 -4.60 -15.98 4.21
C ILE A 92 -4.76 -16.97 5.37
N VAL A 93 -6.00 -17.40 5.65
CA VAL A 93 -6.29 -18.37 6.72
C VAL A 93 -5.57 -19.68 6.46
N GLN A 94 -5.66 -20.22 5.24
CA GLN A 94 -4.95 -21.44 4.84
C GLN A 94 -3.44 -21.29 4.98
N HIS A 95 -2.88 -20.16 4.57
CA HIS A 95 -1.44 -19.90 4.71
C HIS A 95 -1.00 -19.88 6.19
N VAL A 96 -1.76 -19.22 7.05
CA VAL A 96 -1.49 -19.18 8.49
C VAL A 96 -1.58 -20.57 9.11
N HIS A 97 -2.56 -21.39 8.70
CA HIS A 97 -2.64 -22.79 9.16
C HIS A 97 -1.40 -23.60 8.75
N SER A 98 -0.96 -23.52 7.49
CA SER A 98 0.25 -24.21 7.01
C SER A 98 1.48 -23.85 7.86
N GLN A 99 1.68 -22.55 8.14
CA GLN A 99 2.82 -22.09 8.95
C GLN A 99 2.79 -22.61 10.40
N LEU A 100 1.60 -22.84 10.96
CA LEU A 100 1.46 -23.39 12.31
C LEU A 100 1.69 -24.91 12.36
N GLU A 101 1.30 -25.63 11.31
CA GLU A 101 1.48 -27.08 11.20
C GLU A 101 2.93 -27.47 10.86
N GLU A 102 3.63 -26.65 10.08
CA GLU A 102 5.01 -26.90 9.64
C GLU A 102 6.07 -26.63 10.71
N GLY A 103 5.74 -26.02 11.86
CA GLY A 103 6.63 -25.85 13.01
C GLY A 103 8.08 -25.45 12.64
N ARG A 104 8.30 -24.23 12.14
CA ARG A 104 9.58 -23.81 11.52
C ARG A 104 10.86 -24.22 12.30
N PRO A 105 11.82 -24.86 11.62
CA PRO A 105 13.20 -24.42 11.59
C PRO A 105 13.40 -23.45 10.40
N GLY A 106 13.35 -22.15 10.68
CA GLY A 106 13.93 -21.08 9.84
C GLY A 106 13.25 -20.75 8.50
N LEU A 107 12.70 -19.54 8.37
CA LEU A 107 12.52 -18.91 7.06
C LEU A 107 13.22 -17.54 7.05
N CYS A 108 14.27 -17.50 6.21
CA CYS A 108 15.07 -16.42 5.65
C CYS A 108 15.59 -15.26 6.53
N PRO A 109 16.91 -14.95 6.46
CA PRO A 109 17.44 -13.70 6.99
C PRO A 109 16.89 -12.48 6.22
N PRO A 110 16.91 -11.28 6.83
CA PRO A 110 16.36 -10.08 6.23
C PRO A 110 16.97 -9.83 4.85
N VAL A 111 16.11 -9.54 3.86
CA VAL A 111 16.53 -9.12 2.53
C VAL A 111 17.39 -7.85 2.70
N PRO A 112 18.66 -7.85 2.25
CA PRO A 112 19.50 -6.67 2.35
C PRO A 112 18.89 -5.53 1.51
N PRO A 113 19.06 -4.26 1.93
CA PRO A 113 18.64 -3.13 1.11
C PRO A 113 19.30 -3.20 -0.27
N PRO A 114 18.64 -2.73 -1.33
CA PRO A 114 19.28 -2.66 -2.65
C PRO A 114 20.59 -1.87 -2.51
N SER A 115 21.69 -2.47 -2.99
CA SER A 115 23.00 -1.82 -2.98
C SER A 115 22.95 -0.51 -3.74
N SER A 116 23.70 0.49 -3.28
CA SER A 116 23.82 1.82 -3.88
C SER A 116 24.48 1.83 -5.27
N ASP A 117 24.68 0.67 -5.88
CA ASP A 117 25.45 0.50 -7.11
C ASP A 117 24.56 0.36 -8.35
N ALA A 118 23.27 0.72 -8.25
CA ALA A 118 22.51 1.16 -9.41
C ALA A 118 23.01 2.54 -9.84
N GLN A 119 24.27 2.59 -10.30
CA GLN A 119 24.76 3.69 -11.12
C GLN A 119 23.86 3.71 -12.35
N CYS A 120 23.07 4.79 -12.46
CA CYS A 120 22.47 5.19 -13.72
C CYS A 120 23.57 5.18 -14.78
N ALA A 121 23.46 4.27 -15.76
CA ALA A 121 24.21 4.38 -16.99
C ALA A 121 23.69 5.64 -17.69
N GLU A 122 24.45 6.74 -17.58
CA GLU A 122 24.38 7.81 -18.54
C GLU A 122 24.98 7.30 -19.86
N GLU A 123 24.15 7.24 -20.90
CA GLU A 123 24.64 7.31 -22.27
C GLU A 123 23.82 8.37 -23.03
N HIS A 124 24.37 9.58 -23.06
CA HIS A 124 24.18 10.50 -24.16
C HIS A 124 25.05 10.04 -25.35
N PRO A 125 24.55 10.18 -26.59
CA PRO A 125 25.43 10.68 -27.64
C PRO A 125 24.87 11.97 -28.22
N SER A 126 25.71 12.99 -28.18
CA SER A 126 25.61 14.24 -28.92
C SER A 126 25.77 13.99 -30.42
N GLY A 127 24.72 14.37 -31.15
CA GLY A 127 24.62 14.97 -32.50
C GLY A 127 25.70 14.79 -33.56
N GLU A 128 25.24 14.48 -34.78
CA GLU A 128 25.56 15.10 -36.09
C GLU A 128 24.44 14.63 -37.04
N GLY A 129 23.52 15.47 -37.52
CA GLY A 129 23.72 16.37 -38.65
C GLY A 129 23.36 15.66 -39.96
N HIS A 130 22.18 15.93 -40.55
CA HIS A 130 21.97 16.09 -42.00
C HIS A 130 20.52 16.51 -42.29
N ALA A 131 20.38 17.73 -42.79
CA ALA A 131 19.16 18.26 -43.37
C ALA A 131 18.91 17.65 -44.75
N HIS A 132 17.68 17.26 -45.06
CA HIS A 132 17.18 17.23 -46.43
C HIS A 132 15.77 17.80 -46.52
N HIS A 133 15.61 18.54 -47.60
CA HIS A 133 14.62 19.54 -47.96
C HIS A 133 13.46 18.92 -48.79
N HIS A 134 12.38 19.71 -48.96
CA HIS A 134 11.19 19.51 -49.84
C HIS A 134 10.09 18.53 -49.34
N GLN A 135 8.77 18.78 -49.46
CA GLN A 135 8.01 19.73 -50.29
C GLN A 135 6.58 19.94 -49.73
N LYS A 136 5.99 21.11 -50.01
CA LYS A 136 4.57 21.47 -49.82
C LYS A 136 3.61 20.71 -50.77
N GLN A 137 2.37 20.51 -50.31
CA GLN A 137 1.07 20.67 -51.03
C GLN A 137 -0.05 20.55 -49.94
N GLY A 138 -1.01 21.47 -49.77
CA GLY A 138 -2.19 21.73 -50.63
C GLY A 138 -3.20 20.60 -50.42
N ASP A 139 -4.45 20.75 -49.96
CA ASP A 139 -5.44 21.85 -49.94
C ASP A 139 -6.02 22.13 -48.54
#